data_AF-A0A7S3H0E8-F1
#
_entry.id   AF-A0A7S3H0E8-F1
#
_cell.length_a   1.000
_cell.length_b   1.000
_cell.length_c   1.000
_cell.angle_alpha   90.00
_cell.angle_beta   90.00
_cell.angle_gamma   90.00
#
_symmetry.space_group_name_H-M   'P 1'
#
loop_
_entity.id
_entity.type
_entity.pdbx_description
1 polymer ?
#
loop_
_entity_poly.entity_id
_entity_poly.type
_entity_poly.pdbx_seq_one_letter_code
_entity_poly.pdbx_strand_id
1 'polypeptide(L)'
;IGSGEPLFADFTYEDWALLSARYELHVLLHSFKKDVEDPDRQSFSEKDLGFYYQKYTKKNWALRSFAVDTMEKFIDLVKDTVRLAPQTAFLEPLQGEEMTPSAFVKLAEEHRRERTRRADAGDESAELKFPRTSGIAAAGAAVAPGSLGRLAPQQPLRAPYGAPNGGAMRPA
;
A
#
# COMPACT_ATOMS: atom_id res chain seq x y z
N ILE A 1 -25.12 22.26 0.98
CA ILE A 1 -24.91 21.14 1.93
C ILE A 1 -26.00 21.30 2.99
N GLY A 2 -26.97 20.37 3.09
CA GLY A 2 -28.08 20.55 4.03
C GLY A 2 -29.32 19.66 3.88
N SER A 3 -29.26 18.48 3.25
CA SER A 3 -30.41 17.55 3.21
C SER A 3 -30.60 16.73 4.50
N GLY A 4 -29.63 16.77 5.42
CA GLY A 4 -29.62 15.93 6.63
C GLY A 4 -28.99 14.54 6.44
N GLU A 5 -28.62 14.19 5.20
CA GLU A 5 -27.94 12.94 4.89
C GLU A 5 -26.44 12.99 5.21
N PRO A 6 -25.83 11.84 5.55
CA PRO A 6 -24.39 11.77 5.76
C PRO A 6 -23.63 12.10 4.47
N LEU A 7 -22.47 12.75 4.58
CA LEU A 7 -21.65 13.15 3.41
C LEU A 7 -21.21 11.98 2.53
N PHE A 8 -21.20 10.77 3.07
CA PHE A 8 -20.81 9.55 2.37
C PHE A 8 -22.01 8.73 1.86
N ALA A 9 -23.23 9.27 1.91
CA ALA A 9 -24.46 8.56 1.56
C ALA A 9 -24.39 7.89 0.17
N ASP A 10 -23.77 8.57 -0.79
CA ASP A 10 -23.68 8.10 -2.18
C ASP A 10 -22.28 7.56 -2.55
N PHE A 11 -21.44 7.26 -1.57
CA PHE A 11 -20.09 6.78 -1.88
C PHE A 11 -20.13 5.42 -2.58
N THR A 12 -19.46 5.37 -3.72
CA THR A 12 -19.17 4.15 -4.46
C THR A 12 -17.90 3.49 -3.94
N TYR A 13 -17.55 2.32 -4.49
CA TYR A 13 -16.32 1.62 -4.13
C TYR A 13 -15.07 2.50 -4.35
N GLU A 14 -15.05 3.23 -5.46
CA GLU A 14 -13.99 4.14 -5.85
C GLU A 14 -13.83 5.29 -4.86
N ASP A 15 -14.94 5.83 -4.34
CA ASP A 15 -14.93 6.87 -3.31
C ASP A 15 -14.32 6.37 -2.00
N TRP A 16 -14.71 5.17 -1.56
CA TRP A 16 -14.14 4.52 -0.38
C TRP A 16 -12.67 4.18 -0.54
N ALA A 17 -12.26 3.73 -1.73
CA ALA A 17 -10.87 3.44 -2.04
C ALA A 17 -10.01 4.71 -1.98
N LEU A 18 -10.46 5.81 -2.60
CA LEU A 18 -9.74 7.07 -2.56
C LEU A 18 -9.76 7.71 -1.17
N LEU A 19 -10.86 7.61 -0.41
CA LEU A 19 -10.92 8.08 0.97
C LEU A 19 -9.88 7.34 1.84
N SER A 20 -9.83 6.01 1.72
CA SER A 20 -8.88 5.18 2.46
C SER A 20 -7.45 5.55 2.11
N ALA A 21 -7.14 5.69 0.82
CA ALA A 21 -5.81 6.06 0.36
C ALA A 21 -5.38 7.44 0.89
N ARG A 22 -6.27 8.44 0.89
CA ARG A 22 -5.98 9.76 1.46
C ARG A 22 -5.61 9.65 2.94
N TYR A 23 -6.46 8.99 3.72
CA TYR A 23 -6.26 8.88 5.15
C TYR A 23 -5.00 8.09 5.49
N GLU A 24 -4.77 6.95 4.83
CA GLU A 24 -3.62 6.09 5.10
C GLU A 24 -2.31 6.75 4.70
N LEU A 25 -2.23 7.42 3.55
CA LEU A 25 -1.03 8.16 3.15
C LEU A 25 -0.74 9.31 4.11
N HIS A 26 -1.77 10.03 4.55
CA HIS A 26 -1.61 11.11 5.51
C HIS A 26 -1.03 10.62 6.83
N VAL A 27 -1.65 9.60 7.43
CA VAL A 27 -1.19 9.01 8.69
C VAL A 27 0.22 8.43 8.53
N LEU A 28 0.51 7.77 7.41
CA LEU A 28 1.81 7.19 7.15
C LEU A 28 2.92 8.23 7.09
N LEU A 29 2.72 9.32 6.35
CA LEU A 29 3.75 10.36 6.18
C LEU A 29 4.06 11.06 7.50
N HIS A 30 3.03 11.36 8.30
CA HIS A 30 3.23 11.96 9.61
C HIS A 30 3.83 10.98 10.62
N SER A 31 3.42 9.71 10.60
CA SER A 31 4.01 8.67 11.46
C SER A 31 5.48 8.42 11.13
N PHE A 32 5.83 8.38 9.85
CA PHE A 32 7.22 8.25 9.39
C PHE A 32 8.09 9.39 9.93
N LYS A 33 7.61 10.64 9.81
CA LYS A 33 8.32 11.82 10.31
C LYS A 33 8.57 11.74 11.82
N LYS A 34 7.61 11.23 12.60
CA LYS A 34 7.76 11.03 14.04
C LYS A 34 8.75 9.93 14.40
N ASP A 35 8.69 8.80 13.70
CA ASP A 35 9.54 7.65 13.99
C ASP A 35 11.01 7.88 13.62
N VAL A 36 11.27 8.68 12.59
CA VAL A 36 12.63 8.98 12.13
C VAL A 36 13.29 10.05 13.01
N GLU A 37 12.51 10.98 13.58
CA GLU A 37 12.96 12.04 14.50
C GLU A 37 14.20 12.83 14.01
N ASP A 38 14.37 12.92 12.68
CA ASP A 38 15.48 13.62 12.03
C ASP A 38 14.91 14.75 11.15
N PRO A 39 15.21 16.03 11.48
CA PRO A 39 14.69 17.18 10.74
C PRO A 39 15.17 17.21 9.29
N ASP A 40 16.26 16.53 8.94
CA ASP A 40 16.79 16.42 7.57
C ASP A 40 16.16 15.25 6.78
N ARG A 41 15.41 14.36 7.45
CA ARG A 41 14.70 13.21 6.83
C ARG A 41 13.21 13.23 7.13
N GLN A 42 12.54 14.29 6.67
CA GLN A 42 11.11 14.48 6.94
C GLN A 42 10.17 13.63 6.08
N SER A 43 10.69 12.99 5.02
CA SER A 43 9.91 12.12 4.14
C SER A 43 10.83 11.14 3.39
N PHE A 44 10.27 10.40 2.43
CA PHE A 44 10.91 9.39 1.61
C PHE A 44 10.43 9.47 0.16
N SER A 45 11.19 8.85 -0.75
CA SER A 45 10.89 8.82 -2.19
C SER A 45 9.72 7.88 -2.50
N GLU A 46 8.95 8.16 -3.54
CA GLU A 46 7.88 7.27 -4.05
C GLU A 46 8.31 5.80 -4.23
N LYS A 47 9.60 5.54 -4.50
CA LYS A 47 10.16 4.18 -4.65
C LYS A 47 10.08 3.37 -3.35
N ASP A 48 10.15 4.05 -2.21
CA ASP A 48 10.08 3.44 -0.89
C ASP A 48 8.64 3.37 -0.35
N LEU A 49 7.66 3.93 -1.06
CA LEU A 49 6.27 3.96 -0.62
C LEU A 49 5.73 2.56 -0.36
N GLY A 50 6.01 1.59 -1.25
CA GLY A 50 5.54 0.23 -1.04
C GLY A 50 6.06 -0.40 0.26
N PHE A 51 7.34 -0.17 0.57
CA PHE A 51 7.98 -0.66 1.80
C PHE A 51 7.35 -0.02 3.04
N TYR A 52 7.27 1.31 3.09
CA TYR A 52 6.72 2.00 4.25
C TYR A 52 5.21 1.76 4.39
N TYR A 53 4.46 1.73 3.29
CA TYR A 53 3.04 1.43 3.33
C TYR A 53 2.77 0.06 3.94
N GLN A 54 3.53 -0.97 3.56
CA GLN A 54 3.45 -2.28 4.20
C GLN A 54 3.89 -2.26 5.66
N LYS A 55 4.96 -1.53 6.00
CA LYS A 55 5.45 -1.42 7.37
C LYS A 55 4.40 -0.85 8.33
N TYR A 56 3.75 0.25 7.96
CA TYR A 56 2.80 0.97 8.82
C TYR A 56 1.37 0.42 8.74
N THR A 57 0.87 0.08 7.55
CA THR A 57 -0.54 -0.30 7.36
C THR A 57 -0.79 -1.81 7.34
N LYS A 58 0.27 -2.61 7.18
CA LYS A 58 0.22 -4.06 6.91
C LYS A 58 -0.52 -4.43 5.63
N LYS A 59 -0.69 -3.48 4.71
CA LYS A 59 -1.28 -3.68 3.38
C LYS A 59 -0.22 -3.52 2.29
N ASN A 60 -0.45 -4.12 1.13
CA ASN A 60 0.41 -3.91 -0.03
C ASN A 60 -0.02 -2.66 -0.80
N TRP A 61 0.93 -1.81 -1.17
CA TRP A 61 0.68 -0.70 -2.08
C TRP A 61 0.73 -1.16 -3.53
N ALA A 62 -0.28 -0.81 -4.32
CA ALA A 62 -0.27 -1.06 -5.76
C ALA A 62 -1.08 0.00 -6.51
N LEU A 63 -0.42 0.72 -7.41
CA LEU A 63 -1.05 1.74 -8.27
C LEU A 63 -2.18 1.16 -9.14
N ARG A 64 -2.02 -0.10 -9.57
CA ARG A 64 -3.03 -0.83 -10.35
C ARG A 64 -4.38 -0.94 -9.63
N SER A 65 -4.41 -0.90 -8.28
CA SER A 65 -5.66 -0.90 -7.51
C SER A 65 -6.51 0.36 -7.76
N PHE A 66 -5.91 1.42 -8.29
CA PHE A 66 -6.55 2.69 -8.64
C PHE A 66 -6.65 2.90 -10.16
N ALA A 67 -6.48 1.83 -10.95
CA ALA A 67 -6.48 1.87 -12.41
C ALA A 67 -5.44 2.82 -13.04
N VAL A 68 -4.33 3.09 -12.34
CA VAL A 68 -3.22 3.93 -12.82
C VAL A 68 -1.89 3.17 -12.82
N ASP A 69 -0.95 3.64 -13.63
CA ASP A 69 0.36 3.03 -13.88
C ASP A 69 1.53 3.86 -13.35
N THR A 70 1.34 5.16 -13.10
CA THR A 70 2.37 6.05 -12.54
C THR A 70 1.90 6.74 -11.26
N MET A 71 2.87 7.17 -10.44
CA MET A 71 2.58 7.86 -9.17
C MET A 71 1.95 9.22 -9.42
N GLU A 72 2.36 9.93 -10.47
CA GLU A 72 1.82 11.25 -10.84
C GLU A 72 0.32 11.16 -11.12
N LYS A 73 -0.11 10.16 -11.92
CA LYS A 73 -1.54 9.93 -12.19
C LYS A 73 -2.31 9.56 -10.92
N PHE A 74 -1.68 8.83 -10.00
CA PHE A 74 -2.31 8.55 -8.71
C PHE A 74 -2.46 9.84 -7.87
N ILE A 75 -1.44 10.69 -7.83
CA ILE A 75 -1.48 11.95 -7.11
C ILE A 75 -2.58 12.86 -7.66
N ASP A 76 -2.86 12.86 -8.95
CA ASP A 76 -3.99 13.60 -9.53
C ASP A 76 -5.35 13.19 -8.91
N LEU A 77 -5.51 11.92 -8.51
CA LEU A 77 -6.72 11.41 -7.85
C LEU A 77 -6.85 11.86 -6.37
N VAL A 78 -5.74 12.24 -5.74
CA VAL A 78 -5.63 12.63 -4.32
C VAL A 78 -4.84 13.93 -4.10
N LYS A 79 -4.92 14.85 -5.06
CA LYS A 79 -4.13 16.10 -5.13
C LYS A 79 -4.31 17.04 -3.94
N ASP A 80 -5.36 16.82 -3.15
CA ASP A 80 -5.69 17.54 -1.92
C ASP A 80 -4.92 17.03 -0.69
N THR A 81 -4.30 15.85 -0.78
CA THR A 81 -3.71 15.14 0.36
C THR A 81 -2.19 15.04 0.31
N VAL A 82 -1.62 14.66 -0.85
CA VAL A 82 -0.18 14.44 -1.02
C VAL A 82 0.31 15.06 -2.32
N ARG A 83 1.54 15.55 -2.35
CA ARG A 83 2.24 15.98 -3.57
C ARG A 83 3.58 15.26 -3.72
N LEU A 84 4.09 15.21 -4.95
CA LEU A 84 5.44 14.74 -5.25
C LEU A 84 6.38 15.94 -5.41
N ALA A 85 7.46 15.97 -4.64
CA ALA A 85 8.48 16.99 -4.77
C ALA A 85 9.21 16.85 -6.12
N PRO A 86 9.24 17.89 -6.98
CA PRO A 86 9.72 17.75 -8.38
C PRO A 86 11.17 17.29 -8.53
N GLN A 87 12.03 17.56 -7.54
CA GLN A 87 13.48 17.32 -7.63
C GLN A 87 13.90 16.00 -6.99
N THR A 88 13.24 15.62 -5.89
CA THR A 88 13.61 14.46 -5.07
C THR A 88 12.66 13.29 -5.22
N ALA A 89 11.49 13.51 -5.85
CA ALA A 89 10.37 12.57 -5.87
C ALA A 89 9.93 12.15 -4.46
N PHE A 90 10.06 13.03 -3.48
CA PHE A 90 9.60 12.80 -2.10
C PHE A 90 8.11 13.07 -1.98
N LEU A 91 7.42 12.26 -1.18
CA LEU A 91 6.01 12.44 -0.91
C LEU A 91 5.80 13.44 0.22
N GLU A 92 5.08 14.52 -0.02
CA GLU A 92 4.86 15.56 1.00
C GLU A 92 3.37 15.66 1.33
N PRO A 93 2.99 15.55 2.63
CA PRO A 93 1.61 15.75 3.02
C PRO A 93 1.24 17.24 2.86
N LEU A 94 0.07 17.50 2.28
CA LEU A 94 -0.44 18.87 2.12
C LEU A 94 -1.20 19.37 3.35
N GLN A 95 -1.66 18.43 4.17
CA GLN A 95 -2.47 18.69 5.35
C GLN A 95 -1.64 18.45 6.61
N GLY A 96 -1.84 19.30 7.62
CA GLY A 96 -1.19 19.14 8.93
C GLY A 96 -1.70 17.90 9.67
N GLU A 97 -0.90 17.38 10.59
CA GLU A 97 -1.20 16.13 11.30
C GLU A 97 -2.53 16.16 12.08
N GLU A 98 -2.94 17.34 12.55
CA GLU A 98 -4.20 17.55 13.30
C GLU A 98 -5.47 17.34 12.45
N MET A 99 -5.33 16.93 11.20
CA MET A 99 -6.45 16.72 10.30
C MET A 99 -7.35 15.57 10.78
N THR A 100 -8.60 15.91 11.09
CA THR A 100 -9.56 14.91 11.58
C THR A 100 -10.02 13.95 10.47
N PRO A 101 -10.41 12.70 10.81
CA PRO A 101 -11.01 11.77 9.85
C PRO A 101 -12.21 12.35 9.10
N SER A 102 -13.03 13.18 9.77
CA SER A 102 -14.19 13.83 9.14
C SER A 102 -13.82 14.84 8.05
N ALA A 103 -12.61 15.43 8.10
CA ALA A 103 -12.13 16.33 7.06
C ALA A 103 -11.82 15.56 5.77
N PHE A 104 -11.30 14.33 5.86
CA PHE A 104 -11.09 13.47 4.69
C PHE A 104 -12.39 13.07 4.01
N VAL A 105 -13.45 12.82 4.79
CA VAL A 105 -14.79 12.56 4.22
C VAL A 105 -15.29 13.76 3.43
N LYS A 106 -15.08 15.00 3.93
CA LYS A 106 -15.44 16.22 3.21
C LYS A 106 -14.67 16.36 1.90
N LEU A 107 -13.37 16.07 1.89
CA LEU A 107 -12.55 16.11 0.67
C LEU A 107 -12.99 15.06 -0.35
N ALA A 108 -13.24 13.83 0.10
CA ALA A 108 -13.72 12.76 -0.76
C ALA A 108 -15.08 13.10 -1.38
N GLU A 109 -16.01 13.65 -0.59
CA GLU A 109 -17.33 14.05 -1.08
C GLU A 109 -17.27 15.24 -2.05
N GLU A 110 -16.42 16.24 -1.80
CA GLU A 110 -16.22 17.33 -2.77
C GLU A 110 -15.66 16.80 -4.09
N HIS A 111 -14.67 15.90 -4.02
CA HIS A 111 -14.12 15.28 -5.21
C HIS A 111 -15.14 14.41 -5.96
N ARG A 112 -16.00 13.66 -5.24
CA ARG A 112 -17.09 12.89 -5.84
C ARG A 112 -18.05 13.79 -6.60
N ARG A 113 -18.52 14.88 -5.98
CA ARG A 113 -19.42 15.85 -6.61
C ARG A 113 -18.80 16.48 -7.84
N GLU A 114 -17.53 16.85 -7.78
CA GLU A 114 -16.83 17.42 -8.93
C GLU A 114 -16.77 16.44 -10.10
N ARG A 115 -16.48 15.16 -9.84
CA ARG A 115 -16.51 14.14 -10.89
C ARG A 115 -17.92 13.93 -11.46
N THR A 116 -18.95 13.93 -10.62
CA THR A 116 -20.35 13.88 -11.09
C THR A 116 -20.69 15.04 -12.00
N ARG A 117 -20.34 16.29 -11.61
CA ARG A 117 -20.57 17.48 -12.46
C ARG A 117 -19.86 17.38 -13.81
N ARG A 118 -18.62 16.89 -13.83
CA ARG A 118 -17.85 16.68 -15.07
C ARG A 118 -18.49 15.60 -15.95
N ALA A 119 -18.90 14.48 -15.37
CA ALA A 119 -19.59 13.42 -16.09
C ALA A 119 -20.93 13.90 -16.68
N ASP A 120 -21.72 14.67 -15.92
CA ASP A 120 -22.98 15.26 -16.37
C ASP A 120 -22.77 16.28 -17.50
N ALA A 121 -21.59 16.91 -17.56
CA ALA A 121 -21.17 17.79 -18.64
C ALA A 121 -20.60 17.04 -19.87
N GLY A 122 -20.60 15.70 -19.86
CA GLY A 122 -20.14 14.85 -20.96
C GLY A 122 -18.64 14.54 -20.95
N ASP A 123 -17.92 14.87 -19.87
CA ASP A 123 -16.52 14.48 -19.70
C ASP A 123 -16.43 13.05 -19.12
N GLU A 124 -16.41 12.07 -20.01
CA GLU A 124 -16.32 10.64 -19.66
C GLU A 124 -15.06 10.29 -18.86
N SER A 125 -14.00 11.11 -18.93
CA SER A 125 -12.76 10.89 -18.16
C SER A 125 -12.94 11.07 -16.65
N ALA A 126 -14.08 11.62 -16.21
CA ALA A 126 -14.41 11.80 -14.81
C ALA A 126 -14.93 10.52 -14.13
N GLU A 127 -15.34 9.50 -14.91
CA GLU A 127 -15.83 8.24 -14.36
C GLU A 127 -14.65 7.38 -13.86
N LEU A 128 -14.71 6.93 -12.60
CA LEU A 128 -13.71 6.04 -12.00
C LEU A 128 -14.21 4.59 -12.05
N LYS A 129 -13.32 3.68 -12.46
CA LYS A 129 -13.56 2.23 -12.46
C LYS A 129 -12.33 1.52 -11.93
N PHE A 130 -12.33 1.20 -10.64
CA PHE A 130 -11.19 0.53 -10.02
C PHE A 130 -11.35 -0.99 -10.08
N PRO A 131 -10.25 -1.76 -10.25
CA PRO A 131 -10.31 -3.20 -10.12
C PRO A 131 -10.81 -3.59 -8.74
N ARG A 132 -11.90 -4.36 -8.71
CA ARG A 132 -12.41 -4.97 -7.48
C ARG A 132 -11.45 -6.09 -7.10
N THR A 133 -10.43 -5.78 -6.30
CA THR A 133 -9.64 -6.85 -5.68
C THR A 133 -10.59 -7.61 -4.74
N SER A 134 -11.00 -8.80 -5.15
CA SER A 134 -11.72 -9.73 -4.30
C SER A 134 -10.82 -10.04 -3.11
N GLY A 135 -11.11 -9.44 -1.97
CA GLY A 135 -10.36 -9.67 -0.74
C GLY A 135 -10.37 -11.15 -0.37
N ILE A 136 -9.19 -11.62 0.06
CA ILE A 136 -8.88 -12.94 0.62
C ILE A 136 -8.60 -14.04 -0.43
N ALA A 137 -7.43 -13.98 -1.08
CA ALA A 137 -6.62 -15.20 -1.17
C ALA A 137 -5.78 -15.25 0.11
N ALA A 138 -6.37 -15.82 1.16
CA ALA A 138 -5.56 -16.36 2.24
C ALA A 138 -4.55 -17.30 1.58
N ALA A 139 -3.26 -17.06 1.83
CA ALA A 139 -2.22 -18.05 1.58
C ALA A 139 -2.49 -19.25 2.50
N GLY A 140 -3.41 -20.10 2.09
CA GLY A 140 -3.67 -21.41 2.64
C GLY A 140 -3.60 -22.36 1.46
N ALA A 141 -2.43 -23.00 1.31
CA ALA A 141 -2.28 -24.12 0.40
C ALA A 141 -3.46 -25.08 0.62
N ALA A 142 -4.19 -25.37 -0.46
CA ALA A 142 -5.16 -26.44 -0.48
C ALA A 142 -4.40 -27.76 -0.27
N VAL A 143 -4.32 -28.20 0.98
CA VAL A 143 -3.92 -29.57 1.30
C VAL A 143 -5.14 -30.43 1.07
N ALA A 144 -5.14 -31.18 -0.03
CA ALA A 144 -6.19 -32.15 -0.32
C ALA A 144 -6.30 -33.17 0.83
N PRO A 145 -7.50 -33.47 1.36
CA PRO A 145 -7.65 -34.49 2.38
C PRO A 145 -7.74 -35.86 1.70
N GLY A 146 -6.73 -36.70 1.90
CA GLY A 146 -6.86 -38.14 1.58
C GLY A 146 -5.62 -38.80 1.00
N SER A 147 -4.59 -39.02 1.82
CA SER A 147 -3.74 -40.19 1.70
C SER A 147 -3.00 -40.43 3.02
N LEU A 148 -3.72 -41.00 4.00
CA LEU A 148 -3.10 -41.65 5.15
C LEU A 148 -2.46 -42.96 4.66
N GLY A 149 -1.20 -42.88 4.25
CA GLY A 149 -0.42 -43.99 3.75
C GLY A 149 1.01 -43.98 4.30
N ARG A 150 1.15 -44.55 5.51
CA ARG A 150 2.35 -45.21 6.07
C ARG A 150 3.66 -44.41 6.17
N LEU A 151 3.96 -43.94 7.39
CA LEU A 151 5.28 -43.47 7.80
C LEU A 151 6.28 -44.66 7.82
N ALA A 152 7.35 -44.55 7.05
CA ALA A 152 8.53 -45.40 7.17
C ALA A 152 9.47 -44.84 8.27
N PRO A 153 10.10 -45.69 9.10
CA PRO A 153 10.96 -45.21 10.18
C PRO A 153 12.28 -44.63 9.63
N GLN A 154 12.65 -43.46 10.17
CA GLN A 154 13.85 -42.72 9.80
C GLN A 154 15.13 -43.42 10.28
N GLN A 155 16.13 -43.50 9.40
CA GLN A 155 17.52 -43.75 9.80
C GLN A 155 18.18 -42.44 10.27
N PRO A 156 18.98 -42.44 11.34
CA PRO A 156 19.64 -41.23 11.81
C PRO A 156 20.78 -40.81 10.87
N LEU A 157 20.70 -39.56 10.41
CA LEU A 157 21.74 -38.88 9.63
C LEU A 157 23.05 -38.77 10.45
N ARG A 158 24.13 -39.35 9.92
CA ARG A 158 25.49 -39.11 10.42
C ARG A 158 25.97 -37.72 10.00
N ALA A 159 26.45 -36.95 10.97
CA ALA A 159 27.06 -35.65 10.76
C ALA A 159 28.42 -35.76 10.03
N PRO A 160 28.75 -34.84 9.09
CA PRO A 160 30.11 -34.70 8.61
C PRO A 160 30.71 -33.40 9.15
N TYR A 161 31.56 -33.49 10.18
CA TYR A 161 32.60 -32.49 10.44
C TYR A 161 33.85 -33.19 10.99
N GLY A 162 34.97 -33.03 10.28
CA GLY A 162 36.30 -33.52 10.64
C GLY A 162 37.21 -33.44 9.40
N ALA A 163 37.82 -32.29 9.14
CA ALA A 163 39.18 -31.88 9.56
C ALA A 163 40.21 -32.16 8.44
N PRO A 164 41.02 -31.16 8.01
CA PRO A 164 42.04 -31.35 6.99
C PRO A 164 43.44 -31.63 7.59
N ASN A 165 44.21 -32.37 6.78
CA ASN A 165 45.68 -32.40 6.67
C ASN A 165 46.54 -32.99 7.80
N GLY A 166 47.28 -34.05 7.44
CA GLY A 166 48.44 -34.56 8.14
C GLY A 166 49.28 -35.48 7.26
N GLY A 167 50.21 -34.88 6.51
CA GLY A 167 51.53 -35.38 6.05
C GLY A 167 51.73 -36.82 5.55
N ALA A 168 52.40 -36.97 4.40
CA ALA A 168 53.74 -37.57 4.32
C ALA A 168 54.29 -37.55 2.88
N MET A 169 55.42 -36.84 2.75
CA MET A 169 56.38 -36.86 1.65
C MET A 169 57.05 -38.24 1.53
N ARG A 170 57.29 -38.75 0.32
CA ARG A 170 58.42 -39.68 0.03
C ARG A 170 58.97 -39.42 -1.39
N PRO A 171 60.30 -39.37 -1.57
CA PRO A 171 60.94 -38.98 -2.82
C PRO A 171 61.43 -40.17 -3.65
N ALA A 172 61.65 -39.92 -4.95
CA ALA A 172 62.84 -40.21 -5.76
C ALA A 172 62.44 -40.26 -7.24
#